data_AF-A0A094Q4G0-F1
#
_entry.id   AF-A0A094Q4G0-F1
#
_cell.length_a   1.000
_cell.length_b   1.000
_cell.length_c   1.000
_cell.angle_alpha   90.00
_cell.angle_beta   90.00
_cell.angle_gamma   90.00
#
_symmetry.space_group_name_H-M   'P 1'
#
loop_
_entity.id
_entity.type
_entity.pdbx_description
1 polymer ?
#
loop_
_entity_poly.entity_id
_entity_poly.type
_entity_poly.pdbx_seq_one_letter_code
_entity_poly.pdbx_strand_id
1 'polypeptide(L)'
;MVQRVLAVTFAQALRSAGILLLPLAFITLVAWATAGSTTGTTSDPIRAAMWIWLGAHHVHFDLSLSPTGVAGSLTYLPIAGLILPILALRSGFKRTIAKLDGDYSNLTGARLFYSLFYAIIAFFIAFFAGSEGVRPVWPLAAIFAFVIAFASSHLTGQRISFAVPVVLALRVIALLLALGFAIYATAFFINFSQGTLITTVLAPGLLGSLLLFILNVLYLPNVAIATLSYISGAGFAVGADTNLSPLTHDIGQIPALPLLAALPVSSQPLMLLFSLLIIALGALLGYWSVSYQSRTAWQSFFLVLIALGSLGYLASGALITSAMGAVGVSIWKFQLAIGVELLIGLLAFRNIPRLRGFNR
;
A
#
# COMPACT_ATOMS: atom_id res chain seq x y z
N MET A 1 -37.35 -0.92 -12.03
CA MET A 1 -36.39 -0.11 -11.24
C MET A 1 -35.14 -0.91 -10.85
N VAL A 2 -35.25 -2.04 -10.12
CA VAL A 2 -34.10 -2.87 -9.69
C VAL A 2 -33.27 -3.40 -10.87
N GLN A 3 -33.89 -3.89 -11.94
CA GLN A 3 -33.19 -4.37 -13.14
C GLN A 3 -32.28 -3.31 -13.76
N ARG A 4 -32.71 -2.04 -13.80
CA ARG A 4 -31.89 -0.92 -14.30
C ARG A 4 -30.68 -0.68 -13.39
N VAL A 5 -30.86 -0.73 -12.07
CA VAL A 5 -29.77 -0.56 -11.11
C VAL A 5 -28.73 -1.66 -11.27
N LEU A 6 -29.17 -2.92 -11.38
CA LEU A 6 -28.27 -4.06 -11.62
C LEU A 6 -27.50 -3.91 -12.93
N ALA A 7 -28.19 -3.56 -14.03
CA ALA A 7 -27.54 -3.36 -15.32
C ALA A 7 -26.52 -2.20 -15.31
N VAL A 8 -26.87 -1.06 -14.72
CA VAL A 8 -25.97 0.11 -14.64
C VAL A 8 -24.77 -0.19 -13.76
N THR A 9 -24.98 -0.77 -12.57
CA THR A 9 -23.89 -1.09 -11.63
C THR A 9 -22.95 -2.14 -12.21
N PHE A 10 -23.47 -3.20 -12.84
CA PHE A 10 -22.65 -4.19 -13.54
C PHE A 10 -21.82 -3.57 -14.67
N ALA A 11 -22.47 -2.81 -15.57
CA ALA A 11 -21.78 -2.19 -16.70
C ALA A 11 -20.69 -1.22 -16.25
N GLN A 12 -20.89 -0.47 -15.16
CA GLN A 12 -19.87 0.42 -14.62
C GLN A 12 -18.76 -0.34 -13.89
N ALA A 13 -19.06 -1.42 -13.18
CA ALA A 13 -18.04 -2.26 -12.55
C ALA A 13 -17.10 -2.85 -13.62
N LEU A 14 -17.66 -3.37 -14.71
CA LEU A 14 -16.90 -3.90 -15.85
C LEU A 14 -16.02 -2.82 -16.51
N ARG A 15 -16.57 -1.63 -16.77
CA ARG A 15 -15.80 -0.51 -17.31
C ARG A 15 -14.68 -0.07 -16.37
N SER A 16 -14.89 -0.14 -15.06
CA SER A 16 -13.89 0.25 -14.06
C SER A 16 -12.73 -0.74 -14.04
N ALA A 17 -12.99 -2.03 -14.21
CA ALA A 17 -11.95 -3.04 -14.40
C ALA A 17 -11.18 -2.79 -15.70
N GLY A 18 -11.89 -2.57 -16.80
CA GLY A 18 -11.31 -2.34 -18.13
C GLY A 18 -10.43 -1.08 -18.24
N ILE A 19 -10.76 0.00 -17.53
CA ILE A 19 -9.97 1.25 -17.52
C ILE A 19 -8.51 1.01 -17.07
N LEU A 20 -8.28 0.05 -16.19
CA LEU A 20 -6.93 -0.30 -15.74
C LEU A 20 -6.36 -1.48 -16.51
N LEU A 21 -7.17 -2.51 -16.76
CA LEU A 21 -6.68 -3.74 -17.38
C LEU A 21 -6.26 -3.52 -18.84
N LEU A 22 -6.96 -2.68 -19.61
CA LEU A 22 -6.66 -2.46 -21.03
C LEU A 22 -5.32 -1.72 -21.23
N PRO A 23 -5.01 -0.61 -20.54
CA PRO A 23 -3.67 -0.02 -20.61
C PRO A 23 -2.56 -0.97 -20.15
N LEU A 24 -2.79 -1.76 -19.09
CA LEU A 24 -1.82 -2.74 -18.63
C LEU A 24 -1.58 -3.84 -19.68
N ALA A 25 -2.64 -4.33 -20.34
CA ALA A 25 -2.53 -5.28 -21.44
C ALA A 25 -1.72 -4.71 -22.61
N PHE A 26 -1.92 -3.43 -22.95
CA PHE A 26 -1.13 -2.77 -23.97
C PHE A 26 0.35 -2.66 -23.57
N ILE A 27 0.65 -2.18 -22.36
CA ILE A 27 2.03 -2.01 -21.86
C ILE A 27 2.76 -3.35 -21.82
N THR A 28 2.12 -4.40 -21.29
CA THR A 28 2.72 -5.74 -21.19
C THR A 28 2.93 -6.37 -22.56
N LEU A 29 2.02 -6.17 -23.51
CA LEU A 29 2.19 -6.62 -24.90
C LEU A 29 3.40 -5.95 -25.56
N VAL A 30 3.56 -4.63 -25.40
CA VAL A 30 4.70 -3.89 -25.94
C VAL A 30 6.01 -4.34 -25.27
N ALA A 31 6.01 -4.51 -23.94
CA ALA A 31 7.17 -5.01 -23.21
C ALA A 31 7.58 -6.41 -23.66
N TRP A 32 6.61 -7.31 -23.83
CA TRP A 32 6.85 -8.67 -24.33
C TRP A 32 7.38 -8.67 -25.77
N ALA A 33 6.76 -7.88 -26.66
CA ALA A 33 7.16 -7.79 -28.06
C ALA A 33 8.58 -7.24 -28.24
N THR A 34 9.01 -6.32 -27.36
CA THR A 34 10.36 -5.73 -27.39
C THR A 34 11.42 -6.58 -26.69
N ALA A 35 11.02 -7.48 -25.79
CA ALA A 35 11.91 -8.41 -25.09
C ALA A 35 12.44 -9.55 -25.99
N GLY A 36 11.90 -9.72 -27.21
CA GLY A 36 12.42 -10.68 -28.18
C GLY A 36 12.21 -12.16 -27.81
N SER A 37 11.16 -12.48 -27.05
CA SER A 37 10.87 -13.86 -26.65
C SER A 37 10.62 -14.76 -27.87
N THR A 38 11.41 -15.82 -27.99
CA THR A 38 11.31 -16.81 -29.08
C THR A 38 10.36 -17.97 -28.76
N THR A 39 9.86 -18.05 -27.53
CA THR A 39 9.09 -19.20 -27.01
C THR A 39 7.74 -18.83 -26.38
N GLY A 40 7.49 -17.54 -26.14
CA GLY A 40 6.24 -17.07 -25.53
C GLY A 40 5.08 -17.00 -26.52
N THR A 41 3.86 -17.07 -25.98
CA THR A 41 2.62 -16.82 -26.74
C THR A 41 2.04 -15.47 -26.38
N THR A 42 1.15 -14.93 -27.21
CA THR A 42 0.43 -13.68 -26.89
C THR A 42 -0.45 -13.76 -25.63
N SER A 43 -0.72 -14.97 -25.12
CA SER A 43 -1.42 -15.16 -23.85
C SER A 43 -0.59 -14.76 -22.63
N ASP A 44 0.75 -14.79 -22.72
CA ASP A 44 1.66 -14.47 -21.62
C ASP A 44 1.59 -13.00 -21.21
N PRO A 45 1.69 -12.01 -22.13
CA PRO A 45 1.55 -10.60 -21.76
C PRO A 45 0.14 -10.28 -21.23
N ILE A 46 -0.91 -10.88 -21.78
CA ILE A 46 -2.28 -10.69 -21.28
C ILE A 46 -2.40 -11.19 -19.83
N ARG A 47 -1.84 -12.37 -19.54
CA ARG A 47 -1.80 -12.91 -18.17
C ARG A 47 -0.97 -12.02 -17.24
N ALA A 48 0.17 -11.50 -17.71
CA ALA A 48 0.98 -10.56 -16.94
C ALA A 48 0.21 -9.28 -16.60
N ALA A 49 -0.60 -8.75 -17.52
CA ALA A 49 -1.46 -7.59 -17.24
C ALA A 49 -2.50 -7.89 -16.16
N MET A 50 -3.09 -9.10 -16.18
CA MET A 50 -4.00 -9.55 -15.13
C MET A 50 -3.27 -9.67 -13.79
N TRP A 51 -2.04 -10.17 -13.75
CA TRP A 51 -1.24 -10.21 -12.52
C TRP A 51 -0.91 -8.81 -11.99
N ILE A 52 -0.51 -7.87 -12.84
CA ILE A 52 -0.26 -6.49 -12.40
C ILE A 52 -1.56 -5.85 -11.87
N TRP A 53 -2.68 -6.08 -12.55
CA TRP A 53 -3.99 -5.61 -12.12
C TRP A 53 -4.38 -6.19 -10.75
N LEU A 54 -4.19 -7.49 -10.55
CA LEU A 54 -4.45 -8.19 -9.28
C LEU A 54 -3.50 -7.73 -8.16
N GLY A 55 -2.21 -7.55 -8.49
CA GLY A 55 -1.21 -7.02 -7.56
C GLY A 55 -1.54 -5.61 -7.08
N ALA A 56 -2.09 -4.75 -7.96
CA ALA A 56 -2.58 -3.42 -7.59
C ALA A 56 -3.77 -3.47 -6.60
N HIS A 57 -4.47 -4.60 -6.52
CA HIS A 57 -5.52 -4.86 -5.52
C HIS A 57 -5.01 -5.59 -4.28
N HIS A 58 -3.69 -5.75 -4.14
CA HIS A 58 -3.05 -6.55 -3.08
C HIS A 58 -3.49 -8.02 -3.06
N VAL A 59 -3.85 -8.59 -4.21
CA VAL A 59 -4.10 -10.03 -4.30
C VAL A 59 -2.78 -10.78 -4.24
N HIS A 60 -2.68 -11.71 -3.30
CA HIS A 60 -1.51 -12.55 -3.10
C HIS A 60 -1.37 -13.60 -4.21
N PHE A 61 -0.13 -14.01 -4.48
CA PHE A 61 0.18 -15.08 -5.43
C PHE A 61 0.96 -16.20 -4.76
N ASP A 62 0.50 -17.43 -4.98
CA ASP A 62 1.27 -18.63 -4.71
C ASP A 62 2.09 -18.97 -5.95
N LEU A 63 3.36 -19.30 -5.76
CA LEU A 63 4.31 -19.55 -6.83
C LEU A 63 4.82 -20.99 -6.75
N SER A 64 5.06 -21.58 -7.92
CA SER A 64 5.79 -22.83 -8.08
C SER A 64 7.01 -22.56 -8.96
N LEU A 65 8.19 -22.52 -8.33
CA LEU A 65 9.42 -22.05 -8.97
C LEU A 65 10.02 -23.16 -9.85
N SER A 66 9.89 -22.97 -11.17
CA SER A 66 10.53 -23.82 -12.17
C SER A 66 12.06 -23.75 -12.10
N PRO A 67 12.81 -24.84 -12.33
CA PRO A 67 12.35 -26.20 -12.67
C PRO A 67 12.06 -27.09 -11.45
N THR A 68 12.44 -26.64 -10.26
CA THR A 68 12.41 -27.46 -9.04
C THR A 68 11.03 -27.65 -8.43
N GLY A 69 10.04 -26.83 -8.81
CA GLY A 69 8.69 -26.84 -8.22
C GLY A 69 8.64 -26.36 -6.77
N VAL A 70 9.70 -25.69 -6.28
CA VAL A 70 9.77 -25.18 -4.91
C VAL A 70 8.67 -24.13 -4.71
N ALA A 71 7.97 -24.24 -3.59
CA ALA A 71 6.92 -23.30 -3.23
C ALA A 71 7.51 -21.91 -2.97
N GLY A 72 6.84 -20.91 -3.52
CA GLY A 72 7.14 -19.49 -3.34
C GLY A 72 5.88 -18.69 -3.11
N SER A 73 6.00 -17.44 -2.68
CA SER A 73 4.85 -16.54 -2.55
C SER A 73 5.22 -15.10 -2.87
N LEU A 74 4.29 -14.37 -3.48
CA LEU A 74 4.38 -12.93 -3.72
C LEU A 74 3.23 -12.25 -3.00
N THR A 75 3.54 -11.69 -1.83
CA THR A 75 2.59 -10.99 -0.96
C THR A 75 3.08 -9.60 -0.57
N TYR A 76 4.38 -9.34 -0.67
CA TYR A 76 4.93 -7.98 -0.59
C TYR A 76 4.60 -7.22 -1.88
N LEU A 77 3.56 -6.39 -1.84
CA LEU A 77 2.99 -5.68 -2.99
C LEU A 77 3.02 -4.15 -2.78
N PRO A 78 3.09 -3.35 -3.85
CA PRO A 78 3.29 -1.91 -3.72
C PRO A 78 1.99 -1.20 -3.29
N ILE A 79 2.03 -0.54 -2.13
CA ILE A 79 0.89 0.19 -1.56
C ILE A 79 0.38 1.28 -2.50
N ALA A 80 1.26 2.02 -3.18
CA ALA A 80 0.81 3.08 -4.10
C ALA A 80 0.04 2.50 -5.30
N GLY A 81 0.21 1.19 -5.59
CA GLY A 81 -0.56 0.48 -6.60
C GLY A 81 -2.07 0.58 -6.35
N LEU A 82 -2.52 0.60 -5.09
CA LEU A 82 -3.94 0.74 -4.69
C LEU A 82 -4.58 2.04 -5.15
N ILE A 83 -3.79 3.09 -5.40
CA ILE A 83 -4.32 4.38 -5.87
C ILE A 83 -5.03 4.20 -7.21
N LEU A 84 -4.50 3.35 -8.09
CA LEU A 84 -5.04 3.12 -9.43
C LEU A 84 -6.47 2.52 -9.38
N PRO A 85 -6.73 1.37 -8.73
CA PRO A 85 -8.08 0.84 -8.60
C PRO A 85 -9.01 1.77 -7.83
N ILE A 86 -8.54 2.45 -6.77
CA ILE A 86 -9.38 3.41 -6.03
C ILE A 86 -9.89 4.52 -6.95
N LEU A 87 -9.01 5.12 -7.76
CA LEU A 87 -9.41 6.18 -8.70
C LEU A 87 -10.33 5.66 -9.81
N ALA A 88 -10.04 4.48 -10.37
CA ALA A 88 -10.87 3.85 -11.38
C ALA A 88 -12.29 3.56 -10.85
N LEU A 89 -12.39 2.95 -9.66
CA LEU A 89 -13.64 2.60 -8.98
C LEU A 89 -14.42 3.84 -8.56
N ARG A 90 -13.74 4.84 -7.99
CA ARG A 90 -14.36 6.14 -7.66
C ARG A 90 -14.97 6.78 -8.91
N SER A 91 -14.23 6.81 -10.02
CA SER A 91 -14.72 7.36 -11.29
C SER A 91 -15.90 6.56 -11.86
N GLY A 92 -15.84 5.23 -11.76
CA GLY A 92 -16.90 4.31 -12.19
C GLY A 92 -18.17 4.52 -11.41
N PHE A 93 -18.07 4.58 -10.08
CA PHE A 93 -19.22 4.82 -9.22
C PHE A 93 -19.80 6.23 -9.40
N LYS A 94 -18.97 7.25 -9.69
CA LYS A 94 -19.47 8.59 -10.07
C LYS A 94 -20.38 8.53 -11.30
N ARG A 95 -20.01 7.74 -12.30
CA ARG A 95 -20.84 7.49 -13.49
C ARG A 95 -22.08 6.65 -13.17
N THR A 96 -22.01 5.76 -12.18
CA THR A 96 -23.20 5.03 -11.68
C THR A 96 -24.22 6.00 -11.10
N ILE A 97 -23.81 6.91 -10.21
CA ILE A 97 -24.70 7.91 -9.62
C ILE A 97 -25.34 8.77 -10.72
N ALA A 98 -24.53 9.32 -11.64
CA ALA A 98 -25.05 10.17 -12.71
C ALA A 98 -26.07 9.48 -13.64
N LYS A 99 -25.99 8.16 -13.81
CA LYS A 99 -26.95 7.38 -14.63
C LYS A 99 -28.22 6.96 -13.88
N LEU A 100 -28.17 6.97 -12.55
CA LEU A 100 -29.28 6.65 -11.66
C LEU A 100 -29.93 7.90 -11.07
N ASP A 101 -29.40 9.09 -11.38
CA ASP A 101 -29.85 10.37 -10.88
C ASP A 101 -31.32 10.64 -11.26
N GLY A 102 -32.06 11.29 -10.36
CA GLY A 102 -33.51 11.54 -10.47
C GLY A 102 -34.42 10.33 -10.17
N ASP A 103 -33.96 9.09 -10.36
CA ASP A 103 -34.81 7.89 -10.31
C ASP A 103 -34.56 6.95 -9.13
N TYR A 104 -33.40 7.00 -8.44
CA TYR A 104 -33.03 6.01 -7.42
C TYR A 104 -32.53 6.64 -6.12
N SER A 105 -33.33 6.56 -5.05
CA SER A 105 -33.01 7.11 -3.73
C SER A 105 -32.03 6.24 -2.92
N ASN A 106 -31.99 4.92 -3.16
CA ASN A 106 -31.20 3.99 -2.34
C ASN A 106 -29.74 3.87 -2.82
N LEU A 107 -28.93 4.89 -2.58
CA LEU A 107 -27.50 4.87 -2.93
C LEU A 107 -26.72 3.71 -2.28
N THR A 108 -27.13 3.25 -1.09
CA THR A 108 -26.48 2.12 -0.40
C THR A 108 -26.62 0.82 -1.21
N GLY A 109 -27.81 0.54 -1.76
CA GLY A 109 -28.02 -0.62 -2.63
C GLY A 109 -27.16 -0.57 -3.89
N ALA A 110 -27.04 0.60 -4.52
CA ALA A 110 -26.18 0.76 -5.71
C ALA A 110 -24.70 0.53 -5.39
N ARG A 111 -24.21 0.96 -4.21
CA ARG A 111 -22.84 0.69 -3.74
C ARG A 111 -22.59 -0.80 -3.54
N LEU A 112 -23.52 -1.50 -2.90
CA LEU A 112 -23.41 -2.94 -2.66
C LEU A 112 -23.38 -3.72 -3.98
N PHE A 113 -24.33 -3.47 -4.90
CA PHE A 113 -24.34 -4.15 -6.19
C PHE A 113 -23.09 -3.87 -7.02
N TYR A 114 -22.66 -2.60 -7.09
CA TYR A 114 -21.44 -2.22 -7.80
C TYR A 114 -20.21 -2.95 -7.24
N SER A 115 -20.07 -3.01 -5.91
CA SER A 115 -18.93 -3.66 -5.24
C SER A 115 -18.98 -5.18 -5.40
N LEU A 116 -20.17 -5.78 -5.34
CA LEU A 116 -20.36 -7.21 -5.56
C LEU A 116 -20.04 -7.62 -7.00
N PHE A 117 -20.52 -6.87 -7.99
CA PHE A 117 -20.17 -7.12 -9.39
C PHE A 117 -18.66 -6.99 -9.63
N TYR A 118 -18.02 -5.97 -9.04
CA TYR A 118 -16.58 -5.82 -9.14
C TYR A 118 -15.80 -6.98 -8.50
N ALA A 119 -16.26 -7.47 -7.34
CA ALA A 119 -15.69 -8.64 -6.69
C ALA A 119 -15.80 -9.91 -7.54
N ILE A 120 -16.96 -10.12 -8.20
CA ILE A 120 -17.17 -11.23 -9.13
C ILE A 120 -16.22 -11.13 -10.33
N ILE A 121 -16.03 -9.93 -10.88
CA ILE A 121 -15.09 -9.71 -11.98
C ILE A 121 -13.65 -10.01 -11.54
N ALA A 122 -13.23 -9.52 -10.37
CA ALA A 122 -11.90 -9.79 -9.83
C ALA A 122 -11.67 -11.29 -9.55
N PHE A 123 -12.68 -12.00 -9.04
CA PHE A 123 -12.67 -13.45 -8.88
C PHE A 123 -12.36 -14.16 -10.21
N PHE A 124 -13.09 -13.84 -11.28
CA PHE A 124 -12.88 -14.48 -12.58
C PHE A 124 -11.54 -14.12 -13.19
N ILE A 125 -11.09 -12.87 -13.05
CA ILE A 125 -9.75 -12.45 -13.48
C ILE A 125 -8.69 -13.30 -12.73
N ALA A 126 -8.77 -13.41 -11.41
CA ALA A 126 -7.84 -14.21 -10.63
C ALA A 126 -7.84 -15.70 -11.02
N PHE A 127 -9.04 -16.27 -11.22
CA PHE A 127 -9.21 -17.66 -11.60
C PHE A 127 -8.58 -17.96 -12.98
N PHE A 128 -8.87 -17.13 -14.00
CA PHE A 128 -8.35 -17.34 -15.35
C PHE A 128 -6.90 -16.88 -15.54
N ALA A 129 -6.37 -16.04 -14.64
CA ALA A 129 -4.97 -15.62 -14.67
C ALA A 129 -4.00 -16.67 -14.11
N GLY A 130 -4.50 -17.77 -13.53
CA GLY A 130 -3.66 -18.84 -13.01
C GLY A 130 -2.85 -19.57 -14.08
N SER A 131 -1.63 -19.97 -13.72
CA SER A 131 -0.77 -20.86 -14.50
C SER A 131 -0.13 -21.92 -13.60
N GLU A 132 0.66 -22.83 -14.17
CA GLU A 132 1.39 -23.84 -13.37
C GLU A 132 2.37 -23.20 -12.38
N GLY A 133 3.03 -22.11 -12.78
CA GLY A 133 4.04 -21.42 -11.97
C GLY A 133 3.51 -20.28 -11.09
N VAL A 134 2.35 -19.69 -11.42
CA VAL A 134 1.82 -18.51 -10.72
C VAL A 134 0.32 -18.66 -10.53
N ARG A 135 -0.12 -18.68 -9.28
CA ARG A 135 -1.53 -18.84 -8.91
C ARG A 135 -1.99 -17.67 -8.04
N PRO A 136 -2.81 -16.75 -8.57
CA PRO A 136 -3.45 -15.75 -7.74
C PRO A 136 -4.43 -16.41 -6.77
N VAL A 137 -4.47 -15.95 -5.52
CA VAL A 137 -5.40 -16.44 -4.50
C VAL A 137 -6.80 -15.91 -4.80
N TRP A 138 -7.55 -16.64 -5.64
CA TRP A 138 -8.83 -16.21 -6.20
C TRP A 138 -9.94 -15.85 -5.18
N PRO A 139 -10.07 -16.50 -4.00
CA PRO A 139 -11.09 -16.07 -3.02
C PRO A 139 -10.72 -14.70 -2.43
N LEU A 140 -9.42 -14.49 -2.18
CA LEU A 140 -8.89 -13.24 -1.63
C LEU A 140 -9.05 -12.09 -2.63
N ALA A 141 -8.96 -12.37 -3.93
CA ALA A 141 -9.24 -11.40 -4.97
C ALA A 141 -10.67 -10.82 -4.88
N ALA A 142 -11.67 -11.67 -4.64
CA ALA A 142 -13.06 -11.23 -4.46
C ALA A 142 -13.21 -10.35 -3.21
N ILE A 143 -12.61 -10.77 -2.09
CA ILE A 143 -12.70 -10.06 -0.81
C ILE A 143 -12.05 -8.67 -0.91
N PHE A 144 -10.80 -8.59 -1.38
CA PHE A 144 -10.12 -7.29 -1.50
C PHE A 144 -10.79 -6.39 -2.53
N ALA A 145 -11.20 -6.92 -3.69
CA ALA A 145 -11.92 -6.15 -4.68
C ALA A 145 -13.25 -5.60 -4.14
N PHE A 146 -14.00 -6.38 -3.35
CA PHE A 146 -15.21 -5.91 -2.69
C PHE A 146 -14.91 -4.75 -1.73
N VAL A 147 -13.94 -4.93 -0.82
CA VAL A 147 -13.58 -3.92 0.18
C VAL A 147 -13.11 -2.62 -0.48
N ILE A 148 -12.23 -2.73 -1.48
CA ILE A 148 -11.69 -1.57 -2.22
C ILE A 148 -12.81 -0.87 -2.99
N ALA A 149 -13.68 -1.60 -3.70
CA ALA A 149 -14.80 -1.02 -4.44
C ALA A 149 -15.82 -0.34 -3.51
N PHE A 150 -16.14 -1.00 -2.39
CA PHE A 150 -17.09 -0.47 -1.42
C PHE A 150 -16.55 0.80 -0.76
N ALA A 151 -15.30 0.80 -0.30
CA ALA A 151 -14.64 1.98 0.24
C ALA A 151 -14.55 3.11 -0.79
N SER A 152 -14.12 2.80 -2.02
CA SER A 152 -13.99 3.78 -3.11
C SER A 152 -15.32 4.42 -3.51
N SER A 153 -16.43 3.67 -3.42
CA SER A 153 -17.77 4.18 -3.70
C SER A 153 -18.24 5.24 -2.69
N HIS A 154 -17.69 5.22 -1.47
CA HIS A 154 -17.97 6.23 -0.45
C HIS A 154 -17.17 7.52 -0.68
N LEU A 155 -16.16 7.49 -1.56
CA LEU A 155 -15.37 8.65 -1.96
C LEU A 155 -16.07 9.56 -3.00
N THR A 156 -17.36 9.31 -3.27
CA THR A 156 -18.12 9.90 -4.38
C THR A 156 -19.50 10.39 -3.93
N GLY A 157 -19.93 11.55 -4.46
CA GLY A 157 -21.34 12.00 -4.47
C GLY A 157 -21.69 13.11 -3.48
N GLN A 158 -21.02 13.20 -2.33
CA GLN A 158 -21.21 14.30 -1.36
C GLN A 158 -19.85 14.80 -0.86
N ARG A 159 -19.78 16.06 -0.40
CA ARG A 159 -18.62 16.54 0.37
C ARG A 159 -18.53 15.67 1.61
N ILE A 160 -17.55 14.77 1.66
CA ILE A 160 -17.35 13.88 2.81
C ILE A 160 -16.90 14.77 3.96
N SER A 161 -17.82 15.06 4.88
CA SER A 161 -17.47 15.64 6.16
C SER A 161 -16.97 14.51 7.04
N PHE A 162 -15.65 14.35 7.11
CA PHE A 162 -15.06 13.41 8.04
C PHE A 162 -15.30 13.87 9.47
N ALA A 163 -15.59 12.92 10.36
CA ALA A 163 -15.62 13.20 11.79
C ALA A 163 -14.26 13.75 12.24
N VAL A 164 -14.25 14.71 13.17
CA VAL A 164 -13.02 15.35 13.68
C VAL A 164 -11.94 14.32 14.05
N PRO A 165 -12.25 13.19 14.74
CA PRO A 165 -11.22 12.21 15.06
C PRO A 165 -10.50 11.63 13.84
N VAL A 166 -11.23 11.41 12.74
CA VAL A 166 -10.70 10.89 11.48
C VAL A 166 -9.80 11.92 10.82
N VAL A 167 -10.19 13.19 10.81
CA VAL A 167 -9.36 14.28 10.25
C VAL A 167 -8.04 14.39 10.99
N LEU A 168 -8.06 14.37 12.32
CA LEU A 168 -6.84 14.42 13.14
C LEU A 168 -5.96 13.20 12.91
N ALA A 169 -6.54 12.00 12.85
CA ALA A 169 -5.79 10.78 12.57
C ALA A 169 -5.11 10.84 11.19
N LEU A 170 -5.84 11.24 10.14
CA LEU A 170 -5.29 11.40 8.79
C LEU A 170 -4.15 12.43 8.74
N ARG A 171 -4.24 13.54 9.50
CA ARG A 171 -3.15 14.51 9.60
C ARG A 171 -1.90 13.91 10.22
N VAL A 172 -2.03 13.17 11.32
CA VAL A 172 -0.89 12.51 11.98
C VAL A 172 -0.27 11.46 11.05
N ILE A 173 -1.08 10.62 10.39
CA ILE A 173 -0.61 9.62 9.43
C ILE A 173 0.13 10.30 8.27
N ALA A 174 -0.40 11.40 7.73
CA ALA A 174 0.25 12.14 6.65
C ALA A 174 1.62 12.70 7.09
N LEU A 175 1.73 13.23 8.31
CA LEU A 175 3.01 13.72 8.84
C LEU A 175 4.00 12.59 9.11
N LEU A 176 3.54 11.44 9.62
CA LEU A 176 4.38 10.25 9.78
C LEU A 176 4.91 9.77 8.42
N LEU A 177 4.04 9.62 7.41
CA LEU A 177 4.47 9.22 6.08
C LEU A 177 5.44 10.24 5.47
N ALA A 178 5.17 11.54 5.63
CA ALA A 178 6.07 12.60 5.18
C ALA A 178 7.45 12.50 5.85
N LEU A 179 7.50 12.22 7.16
CA LEU A 179 8.75 11.98 7.89
C LEU A 179 9.50 10.75 7.33
N GLY A 180 8.80 9.64 7.13
CA GLY A 180 9.38 8.42 6.53
C GLY A 180 9.93 8.68 5.12
N PHE A 181 9.18 9.39 4.28
CA PHE A 181 9.65 9.79 2.95
C PHE A 181 10.86 10.72 2.99
N ALA A 182 10.88 11.70 3.89
CA ALA A 182 11.98 12.65 4.00
C ALA A 182 13.28 11.95 4.37
N ILE A 183 13.26 11.09 5.40
CA ILE A 183 14.43 10.33 5.86
C ILE A 183 14.90 9.36 4.77
N TYR A 184 13.97 8.62 4.15
CA TYR A 184 14.31 7.72 3.04
C TYR A 184 14.94 8.48 1.88
N ALA A 185 14.35 9.61 1.46
CA ALA A 185 14.87 10.40 0.36
C ALA A 185 16.30 10.87 0.66
N THR A 186 16.56 11.39 1.87
CA THR A 186 17.91 11.76 2.28
C THR A 186 18.87 10.56 2.20
N ALA A 187 18.50 9.41 2.74
CA ALA A 187 19.34 8.20 2.69
C ALA A 187 19.58 7.71 1.25
N PHE A 188 18.56 7.75 0.39
CA PHE A 188 18.67 7.37 -1.01
C PHE A 188 19.58 8.30 -1.81
N PHE A 189 19.45 9.62 -1.63
CA PHE A 189 20.30 10.58 -2.34
C PHE A 189 21.76 10.54 -1.88
N ILE A 190 22.02 10.26 -0.60
CA ILE A 190 23.39 9.99 -0.12
C ILE A 190 23.98 8.76 -0.83
N ASN A 191 23.17 7.73 -1.07
CA ASN A 191 23.59 6.48 -1.71
C ASN A 191 23.20 6.39 -3.19
N PHE A 192 23.02 7.53 -3.87
CA PHE A 192 22.48 7.56 -5.23
C PHE A 192 23.32 6.74 -6.23
N SER A 193 24.65 6.73 -6.04
CA SER A 193 25.58 5.94 -6.84
C SER A 193 25.34 4.43 -6.73
N GLN A 194 24.88 3.92 -5.59
CA GLN A 194 24.52 2.50 -5.45
C GLN A 194 23.23 2.19 -6.22
N GLY A 195 22.25 3.09 -6.19
CA GLY A 195 21.01 2.95 -6.97
C GLY A 195 21.26 2.91 -8.47
N THR A 196 22.19 3.74 -8.97
CA THR A 196 22.59 3.70 -10.38
C THR A 196 23.34 2.41 -10.70
N LEU A 197 24.26 1.96 -9.84
CA LEU A 197 24.98 0.69 -10.03
C LEU A 197 24.02 -0.50 -10.12
N ILE A 198 23.08 -0.64 -9.19
CA ILE A 198 22.07 -1.71 -9.23
C ILE A 198 21.27 -1.68 -10.54
N THR A 199 20.86 -0.47 -10.97
CA THR A 199 20.11 -0.31 -12.22
C THR A 199 20.94 -0.68 -13.45
N THR A 200 22.23 -0.32 -13.47
CA THR A 200 23.12 -0.68 -14.58
C THR A 200 23.38 -2.18 -14.67
N VAL A 201 23.53 -2.86 -13.52
CA VAL A 201 23.74 -4.31 -13.46
C VAL A 201 22.50 -5.08 -13.91
N LEU A 202 21.30 -4.58 -13.58
CA LEU A 202 20.04 -5.15 -14.07
C LEU A 202 19.88 -5.03 -15.59
N ALA A 203 20.59 -4.08 -16.21
CA ALA A 203 20.57 -3.80 -17.65
C ALA A 203 19.18 -3.90 -18.32
N PRO A 204 18.11 -3.27 -17.78
CA PRO A 204 16.74 -3.57 -18.20
C PRO A 204 16.34 -2.94 -19.55
N GLY A 205 17.26 -2.29 -20.27
CA GLY A 205 16.97 -1.50 -21.48
C GLY A 205 16.11 -0.27 -21.20
N LEU A 206 15.70 0.46 -22.23
CA LEU A 206 14.93 1.71 -22.06
C LEU A 206 13.54 1.47 -21.45
N LEU A 207 12.78 0.55 -22.04
CA LEU A 207 11.42 0.25 -21.59
C LEU A 207 11.42 -0.43 -20.21
N GLY A 208 12.33 -1.38 -19.97
CA GLY A 208 12.47 -1.99 -18.66
C GLY A 208 12.94 -1.01 -17.59
N SER A 209 13.81 -0.05 -17.92
CA SER A 209 14.19 1.04 -17.00
C SER A 209 12.99 1.89 -16.60
N LEU A 210 12.11 2.22 -17.56
CA LEU A 210 10.89 2.97 -17.28
C LEU A 210 9.93 2.18 -16.37
N LEU A 211 9.71 0.90 -16.67
CA LEU A 211 8.85 0.03 -15.84
C LEU A 211 9.44 -0.17 -14.44
N LEU A 212 10.75 -0.35 -14.34
CA LEU A 212 11.46 -0.46 -13.07
C LEU A 212 11.35 0.85 -12.28
N PHE A 213 11.51 2.01 -12.92
CA PHE A 213 11.29 3.30 -12.29
C PHE A 213 9.87 3.42 -11.72
N ILE A 214 8.85 3.10 -12.52
CA ILE A 214 7.44 3.10 -12.07
C ILE A 214 7.27 2.16 -10.87
N LEU A 215 7.84 0.95 -10.94
CA LEU A 215 7.78 -0.02 -9.85
C LEU A 215 8.39 0.54 -8.55
N ASN A 216 9.58 1.16 -8.63
CA ASN A 216 10.23 1.78 -7.47
C ASN A 216 9.37 2.89 -6.88
N VAL A 217 8.78 3.75 -7.72
CA VAL A 217 7.83 4.79 -7.28
C VAL A 217 6.63 4.18 -6.55
N LEU A 218 6.09 3.08 -7.07
CA LEU A 218 4.92 2.43 -6.46
C LEU A 218 5.22 1.81 -5.09
N TYR A 219 6.46 1.38 -4.86
CA TYR A 219 6.92 0.84 -3.57
C TYR A 219 7.34 1.91 -2.56
N LEU A 220 7.42 3.19 -2.93
CA LEU A 220 7.84 4.25 -2.01
C LEU A 220 7.06 4.25 -0.68
N PRO A 221 5.72 4.08 -0.64
CA PRO A 221 5.01 4.04 0.64
C PRO A 221 5.40 2.83 1.50
N ASN A 222 5.71 1.67 0.91
CA ASN A 222 6.22 0.52 1.66
C ASN A 222 7.55 0.88 2.35
N VAL A 223 8.43 1.58 1.62
CA VAL A 223 9.71 2.01 2.17
C VAL A 223 9.55 3.10 3.24
N ALA A 224 8.59 4.01 3.10
CA ALA A 224 8.28 4.99 4.14
C ALA A 224 7.84 4.29 5.44
N ILE A 225 7.03 3.23 5.35
CA ILE A 225 6.65 2.41 6.50
C ILE A 225 7.86 1.68 7.10
N ALA A 226 8.71 1.08 6.26
CA ALA A 226 9.95 0.45 6.72
C ALA A 226 10.89 1.45 7.42
N THR A 227 10.99 2.67 6.89
CA THR A 227 11.80 3.77 7.46
C THR A 227 11.25 4.21 8.82
N LEU A 228 9.93 4.37 8.93
CA LEU A 228 9.27 4.65 10.20
C LEU A 228 9.51 3.54 11.23
N SER A 229 9.48 2.28 10.80
CA SER A 229 9.78 1.13 11.66
C SER A 229 11.24 1.11 12.10
N TYR A 230 12.16 1.52 11.23
CA TYR A 230 13.56 1.66 11.58
C TYR A 230 13.77 2.74 12.65
N ILE A 231 13.27 3.96 12.44
CA ILE A 231 13.50 5.06 13.40
C ILE A 231 12.75 4.90 14.72
N SER A 232 11.65 4.14 14.76
CA SER A 232 10.97 3.77 16.01
C SER A 232 11.69 2.64 16.77
N GLY A 233 12.77 2.09 16.18
CA GLY A 233 13.54 1.00 16.77
C GLY A 233 12.93 -0.40 16.55
N ALA A 234 11.74 -0.51 15.96
CA ALA A 234 11.12 -1.81 15.67
C ALA A 234 11.86 -2.61 14.58
N GLY A 235 12.56 -1.92 13.68
CA GLY A 235 13.32 -2.49 12.58
C GLY A 235 12.45 -3.02 11.44
N PHE A 236 13.09 -3.55 10.40
CA PHE A 236 12.43 -4.16 9.26
C PHE A 236 13.33 -5.24 8.62
N ALA A 237 12.73 -6.08 7.79
CA ALA A 237 13.38 -7.14 7.04
C ALA A 237 13.32 -6.85 5.54
N VAL A 238 14.34 -7.31 4.80
CA VAL A 238 14.43 -7.28 3.33
C VAL A 238 14.65 -8.68 2.75
N GLY A 239 14.59 -9.70 3.59
CA GLY A 239 14.78 -11.10 3.27
C GLY A 239 14.71 -11.96 4.54
N ALA A 240 14.71 -13.28 4.37
CA ALA A 240 14.92 -14.20 5.48
C ALA A 240 16.25 -13.88 6.18
N ASP A 241 16.26 -14.03 7.51
CA ASP A 241 17.41 -13.77 8.37
C ASP A 241 17.98 -12.34 8.25
N THR A 242 17.15 -11.37 7.84
CA THR A 242 17.49 -9.95 7.87
C THR A 242 16.74 -9.25 9.01
N ASN A 243 17.46 -8.45 9.78
CA ASN A 243 16.87 -7.62 10.82
C ASN A 243 17.65 -6.30 10.92
N LEU A 244 17.12 -5.30 10.22
CA LEU A 244 17.71 -3.97 10.16
C LEU A 244 16.98 -3.06 11.15
N SER A 245 17.67 -2.69 12.22
CA SER A 245 17.23 -1.69 13.19
C SER A 245 18.40 -0.76 13.54
N PRO A 246 18.16 0.38 14.22
CA PRO A 246 19.23 1.23 14.71
C PRO A 246 20.24 0.50 15.61
N LEU A 247 19.81 -0.58 16.27
CA LEU A 247 20.61 -1.35 17.23
C LEU A 247 21.18 -2.66 16.65
N THR A 248 20.54 -3.22 15.62
CA THR A 248 20.89 -4.53 15.04
C THR A 248 21.07 -4.41 13.54
N HIS A 249 22.09 -5.05 13.01
CA HIS A 249 22.39 -5.02 11.59
C HIS A 249 22.73 -6.42 11.10
N ASP A 250 21.67 -7.22 10.92
CA ASP A 250 21.78 -8.58 10.39
C ASP A 250 21.35 -8.57 8.93
N ILE A 251 22.27 -8.91 8.03
CA ILE A 251 22.03 -8.99 6.58
C ILE A 251 22.14 -10.44 6.13
N GLY A 252 21.01 -10.97 5.63
CA GLY A 252 20.95 -12.16 4.80
C GLY A 252 21.00 -11.82 3.30
N GLN A 253 20.25 -12.56 2.50
CA GLN A 253 20.11 -12.22 1.08
C GLN A 253 19.21 -10.98 0.91
N ILE A 254 19.49 -10.16 -0.11
CA ILE A 254 18.71 -8.96 -0.43
C ILE A 254 18.27 -8.95 -1.90
N PRO A 255 17.06 -8.44 -2.22
CA PRO A 255 16.63 -8.34 -3.59
C PRO A 255 17.37 -7.21 -4.32
N ALA A 256 17.64 -7.42 -5.61
CA ALA A 256 18.25 -6.40 -6.47
C ALA A 256 17.20 -5.35 -6.90
N LEU A 257 16.76 -4.52 -5.95
CA LEU A 257 15.84 -3.40 -6.20
C LEU A 257 16.57 -2.07 -5.97
N PRO A 258 16.57 -1.13 -6.95
CA PRO A 258 17.26 0.15 -6.79
C PRO A 258 16.84 0.94 -5.54
N LEU A 259 15.57 0.88 -5.13
CA LEU A 259 15.07 1.52 -3.89
C LEU A 259 15.83 1.07 -2.62
N LEU A 260 16.42 -0.12 -2.63
CA LEU A 260 17.20 -0.66 -1.50
C LEU A 260 18.62 -0.10 -1.43
N ALA A 261 19.02 0.78 -2.35
CA ALA A 261 20.27 1.54 -2.23
C ALA A 261 20.34 2.37 -0.94
N ALA A 262 19.20 2.72 -0.35
CA ALA A 262 19.11 3.49 0.89
C ALA A 262 19.26 2.66 2.17
N LEU A 263 19.56 1.35 2.07
CA LEU A 263 19.71 0.51 3.25
C LEU A 263 20.88 0.96 4.13
N PRO A 264 20.73 0.91 5.47
CA PRO A 264 21.84 1.18 6.38
C PRO A 264 22.95 0.14 6.17
N VAL A 265 24.21 0.56 6.26
CA VAL A 265 25.39 -0.32 6.11
C VAL A 265 25.97 -0.80 7.44
N SER A 266 25.48 -0.26 8.55
CA SER A 266 25.89 -0.61 9.91
C SER A 266 24.80 -0.20 10.90
N SER A 267 24.87 -0.72 12.13
CA SER A 267 24.02 -0.26 13.23
C SER A 267 24.32 1.21 13.55
N GLN A 268 23.27 2.03 13.64
CA GLN A 268 23.38 3.45 13.94
C GLN A 268 22.40 3.85 15.06
N PRO A 269 22.79 3.67 16.35
CA PRO A 269 21.90 3.92 17.49
C PRO A 269 21.37 5.36 17.55
N LEU A 270 22.12 6.34 17.02
CA LEU A 270 21.70 7.74 16.94
C LEU A 270 20.40 7.93 16.12
N MET A 271 20.06 6.99 15.24
CA MET A 271 18.81 7.02 14.49
C MET A 271 17.57 6.88 15.39
N LEU A 272 17.72 6.33 16.61
CA LEU A 272 16.65 6.32 17.60
C LEU A 272 16.27 7.72 18.09
N LEU A 273 17.11 8.75 17.91
CA LEU A 273 16.73 10.12 18.24
C LEU A 273 15.55 10.61 17.39
N PHE A 274 15.33 10.05 16.20
CA PHE A 274 14.17 10.36 15.38
C PHE A 274 12.85 9.86 16.00
N SER A 275 12.87 8.91 16.94
CA SER A 275 11.69 8.55 17.74
C SER A 275 11.11 9.76 18.50
N LEU A 276 11.95 10.73 18.86
CA LEU A 276 11.49 11.98 19.50
C LEU A 276 10.54 12.77 18.60
N LEU A 277 10.69 12.68 17.27
CA LEU A 277 9.76 13.30 16.33
C LEU A 277 8.40 12.57 16.32
N ILE A 278 8.41 11.24 16.45
CA ILE A 278 7.16 10.45 16.57
C ILE A 278 6.46 10.81 17.89
N ILE A 279 7.20 10.92 18.99
CA ILE A 279 6.70 11.42 20.27
C ILE A 279 6.13 12.84 20.12
N ALA A 280 6.83 13.73 19.42
CA ALA A 280 6.36 15.10 19.16
C ALA A 280 5.03 15.11 18.36
N LEU A 281 4.84 14.19 17.41
CA LEU A 281 3.57 14.03 16.69
C LEU A 281 2.44 13.53 17.61
N GLY A 282 2.75 12.70 18.60
CA GLY A 282 1.81 12.33 19.67
C GLY A 282 1.39 13.55 20.51
N ALA A 283 2.33 14.40 20.88
CA ALA A 283 2.05 15.65 21.59
C ALA A 283 1.24 16.63 20.72
N LEU A 284 1.55 16.71 19.42
CA LEU A 284 0.81 17.53 18.45
C LEU A 284 -0.64 17.06 18.28
N LEU A 285 -0.87 15.74 18.29
CA LEU A 285 -2.23 15.19 18.34
C LEU A 285 -2.96 15.63 19.62
N GLY A 286 -2.28 15.59 20.76
CA GLY A 286 -2.77 16.13 22.02
C GLY A 286 -3.18 17.60 21.91
N TYR A 287 -2.30 18.42 21.34
CA TYR A 287 -2.52 19.84 21.09
C TYR A 287 -3.73 20.10 20.18
N TRP A 288 -3.82 19.46 19.02
CA TRP A 288 -4.96 19.63 18.13
C TRP A 288 -6.28 19.12 18.70
N SER A 289 -6.22 18.15 19.61
CA SER A 289 -7.40 17.60 20.28
C SER A 289 -7.86 18.44 21.48
N VAL A 290 -7.09 19.44 21.91
CA VAL A 290 -7.33 20.15 23.19
C VAL A 290 -8.64 20.92 23.22
N SER A 291 -9.06 21.47 22.08
CA SER A 291 -10.31 22.22 21.93
C SER A 291 -11.54 21.33 21.79
N TYR A 292 -11.35 20.00 21.81
CA TYR A 292 -12.41 19.01 21.65
C TYR A 292 -12.59 18.17 22.93
N GLN A 293 -13.64 17.34 22.94
CA GLN A 293 -13.86 16.39 24.03
C GLN A 293 -12.68 15.43 24.19
N SER A 294 -12.38 15.02 25.43
CA SER A 294 -11.27 14.10 25.71
C SER A 294 -11.34 12.78 24.91
N ARG A 295 -12.56 12.32 24.59
CA ARG A 295 -12.82 11.14 23.75
C ARG A 295 -12.25 11.27 22.34
N THR A 296 -12.24 12.48 21.75
CA THR A 296 -11.76 12.73 20.38
C THR A 296 -10.29 12.36 20.23
N ALA A 297 -9.43 12.72 21.19
CA ALA A 297 -8.00 12.40 21.12
C ALA A 297 -7.76 10.89 21.14
N TRP A 298 -8.46 10.16 22.02
CA TRP A 298 -8.37 8.71 22.11
C TRP A 298 -8.88 8.03 20.84
N GLN A 299 -10.02 8.49 20.31
CA GLN A 299 -10.54 7.99 19.02
C GLN A 299 -9.53 8.21 17.89
N SER A 300 -8.93 9.40 17.79
CA SER A 300 -7.88 9.68 16.81
C SER A 300 -6.67 8.79 17.00
N PHE A 301 -6.19 8.63 18.23
CA PHE A 301 -5.05 7.77 18.54
C PHE A 301 -5.29 6.33 18.09
N PHE A 302 -6.43 5.74 18.45
CA PHE A 302 -6.77 4.38 18.00
C PHE A 302 -6.96 4.29 16.48
N LEU A 303 -7.53 5.30 15.83
CA LEU A 303 -7.62 5.36 14.38
C LEU A 303 -6.24 5.41 13.71
N VAL A 304 -5.27 6.16 14.28
CA VAL A 304 -3.87 6.14 13.82
C VAL A 304 -3.27 4.75 13.98
N LEU A 305 -3.45 4.09 15.13
CA LEU A 305 -2.94 2.73 15.34
C LEU A 305 -3.53 1.70 14.38
N ILE A 306 -4.84 1.76 14.12
CA ILE A 306 -5.51 0.88 13.17
C ILE A 306 -4.95 1.11 11.77
N ALA A 307 -4.84 2.38 11.35
CA ALA A 307 -4.33 2.71 10.03
C ALA A 307 -2.87 2.30 9.85
N LEU A 308 -2.01 2.52 10.84
CA LEU A 308 -0.60 2.08 10.80
C LEU A 308 -0.48 0.55 10.84
N GLY A 309 -1.33 -0.15 11.59
CA GLY A 309 -1.40 -1.60 11.54
C GLY A 309 -1.79 -2.12 10.15
N SER A 310 -2.81 -1.53 9.53
CA SER A 310 -3.20 -1.83 8.15
C SER A 310 -2.09 -1.53 7.15
N LEU A 311 -1.44 -0.36 7.25
CA LEU A 311 -0.33 0.00 6.37
C LEU A 311 0.89 -0.89 6.58
N GLY A 312 1.19 -1.26 7.82
CA GLY A 312 2.25 -2.22 8.18
C GLY A 312 1.98 -3.60 7.58
N TYR A 313 0.74 -4.08 7.64
CA TYR A 313 0.33 -5.32 6.96
C TYR A 313 0.51 -5.23 5.44
N LEU A 314 0.02 -4.16 4.82
CA LEU A 314 0.15 -3.96 3.36
C LEU A 314 1.60 -3.73 2.92
N ALA A 315 2.44 -3.21 3.82
CA ALA A 315 3.86 -2.97 3.61
C ALA A 315 4.74 -4.19 3.93
N SER A 316 4.16 -5.36 4.17
CA SER A 316 4.91 -6.55 4.59
C SER A 316 4.43 -7.80 3.84
N GLY A 317 5.32 -8.76 3.68
CA GLY A 317 5.01 -10.02 3.00
C GLY A 317 6.27 -10.78 2.61
N ALA A 318 6.12 -11.62 1.60
CA ALA A 318 7.17 -12.44 1.02
C ALA A 318 7.38 -12.08 -0.46
N LEU A 319 8.59 -12.28 -0.94
CA LEU A 319 9.01 -11.94 -2.30
C LEU A 319 9.64 -13.15 -3.00
N ILE A 320 8.81 -13.94 -3.67
CA ILE A 320 9.19 -15.03 -4.56
C ILE A 320 9.73 -16.28 -3.84
N THR A 321 10.88 -16.21 -3.17
CA THR A 321 11.58 -17.38 -2.62
C THR A 321 11.51 -17.43 -1.09
N SER A 322 11.87 -18.58 -0.50
CA SER A 322 12.00 -18.72 0.96
C SER A 322 13.09 -17.82 1.55
N ALA A 323 14.19 -17.60 0.82
CA ALA A 323 15.24 -16.66 1.21
C ALA A 323 14.74 -15.21 1.26
N MET A 324 13.64 -14.91 0.58
CA MET A 324 12.94 -13.63 0.58
C MET A 324 11.56 -13.74 1.27
N GLY A 325 11.42 -14.72 2.17
CA GLY A 325 10.15 -15.04 2.82
C GLY A 325 9.65 -14.01 3.83
N ALA A 326 10.50 -13.06 4.23
CA ALA A 326 10.17 -11.99 5.15
C ALA A 326 10.72 -10.64 4.65
N VAL A 327 9.83 -9.81 4.12
CA VAL A 327 10.12 -8.45 3.63
C VAL A 327 9.12 -7.48 4.24
N GLY A 328 9.59 -6.32 4.70
CA GLY A 328 8.78 -5.30 5.34
C GLY A 328 8.92 -5.29 6.86
N VAL A 329 7.86 -4.89 7.55
CA VAL A 329 7.88 -4.63 8.99
C VAL A 329 7.26 -5.78 9.78
N SER A 330 7.75 -6.00 11.00
CA SER A 330 7.02 -6.85 11.93
C SER A 330 5.80 -6.06 12.43
N ILE A 331 4.61 -6.41 11.93
CA ILE A 331 3.36 -5.65 12.13
C ILE A 331 3.14 -5.29 13.60
N TRP A 332 3.27 -6.26 14.50
CA TRP A 332 3.04 -6.04 15.92
C TRP A 332 4.14 -5.21 16.59
N LYS A 333 5.43 -5.44 16.26
CA LYS A 333 6.56 -4.65 16.81
C LYS A 333 6.45 -3.20 16.35
N PHE A 334 6.20 -3.00 15.07
CA PHE A 334 6.01 -1.70 14.45
C PHE A 334 4.86 -0.92 15.09
N GLN A 335 3.69 -1.55 15.21
CA GLN A 335 2.51 -0.94 15.79
C GLN A 335 2.70 -0.63 17.28
N LEU A 336 3.37 -1.51 18.02
CA LEU A 336 3.67 -1.30 19.45
C LEU A 336 4.67 -0.17 19.64
N ALA A 337 5.78 -0.15 18.90
CA ALA A 337 6.82 0.88 19.03
C ALA A 337 6.25 2.28 18.75
N ILE A 338 5.66 2.49 17.57
CA ILE A 338 5.07 3.79 17.22
C ILE A 338 3.90 4.13 18.15
N GLY A 339 3.10 3.13 18.55
CA GLY A 339 1.98 3.36 19.44
C GLY A 339 2.41 3.85 20.82
N VAL A 340 3.48 3.28 21.38
CA VAL A 340 4.07 3.73 22.65
C VAL A 340 4.64 5.14 22.51
N GLU A 341 5.40 5.42 21.45
CA GLU A 341 5.97 6.75 21.20
C GLU A 341 4.89 7.83 21.07
N LEU A 342 3.86 7.59 20.26
CA LEU A 342 2.71 8.48 20.12
C LEU A 342 1.97 8.65 21.44
N LEU A 343 1.80 7.58 22.22
CA LEU A 343 1.12 7.62 23.52
C LEU A 343 1.90 8.45 24.54
N ILE A 344 3.22 8.28 24.60
CA ILE A 344 4.10 9.09 25.46
C ILE A 344 3.91 10.57 25.14
N GLY A 345 3.95 10.94 23.86
CA GLY A 345 3.72 12.32 23.43
C GLY A 345 2.35 12.86 23.82
N LEU A 346 1.30 12.06 23.56
CA LEU A 346 -0.08 12.43 23.86
C LEU A 346 -0.31 12.63 25.37
N LEU A 347 0.23 11.75 26.20
CA LEU A 347 0.14 11.82 27.65
C LEU A 347 0.98 12.97 28.22
N ALA A 348 2.20 13.17 27.70
CA ALA A 348 3.06 14.29 28.10
C ALA A 348 2.32 15.61 27.90
N PHE A 349 1.72 15.84 26.72
CA PHE A 349 0.95 17.06 26.47
C PHE A 349 -0.25 17.22 27.42
N ARG A 350 -0.96 16.13 27.71
CA ARG A 350 -2.16 16.17 28.58
C ARG A 350 -1.85 16.44 30.05
N ASN A 351 -0.69 15.98 30.53
CA ASN A 351 -0.27 16.11 31.93
C ASN A 351 0.50 17.41 32.22
N ILE A 352 0.89 18.18 31.19
CA ILE A 352 1.47 19.51 31.41
C ILE A 352 0.39 20.40 32.07
N PRO A 353 0.67 20.96 33.26
CA PRO A 353 -0.23 21.89 33.92
C PRO A 353 -0.54 23.03 32.94
N ARG A 354 -1.81 23.19 32.59
CA ARG A 354 -2.24 24.25 31.69
C ARG A 354 -2.00 25.58 32.39
N LEU A 355 -0.85 26.20 32.13
CA LEU A 355 -0.65 27.62 32.44
C LEU A 355 -1.79 28.36 31.75
N ARG A 356 -2.65 29.02 32.55
CA ARG A 356 -3.83 29.77 32.13
C ARG A 356 -3.42 30.92 31.21
N GLY A 357 -3.12 30.64 29.94
CA GLY A 357 -2.62 31.64 28.97
C GLY A 357 -3.23 31.54 27.57
N PHE A 358 -3.92 30.45 27.22
CA PHE A 358 -4.48 30.24 25.87
C PHE A 358 -6.02 30.12 25.88
N ASN A 359 -6.69 30.98 26.64
CA ASN A 359 -8.07 31.35 26.36
C ASN A 359 -8.08 32.77 25.80
N ARG A 360 -7.90 32.90 24.49
CA ARG A 360 -8.36 34.04 23.69
C ARG A 360 -8.93 33.53 22.39
#